data_AF-A0A257EZF3-F1
#
_entry.id   AF-A0A257EZF3-F1
#
_cell.length_a   1.000
_cell.length_b   1.000
_cell.length_c   1.000
_cell.angle_alpha   90.00
_cell.angle_beta   90.00
_cell.angle_gamma   90.00
#
_symmetry.space_group_name_H-M   'P 1'
#
loop_
_entity.id
_entity.type
_entity.pdbx_description
1 polymer ?
#
loop_
_entity_poly.entity_id
_entity_poly.type
_entity_poly.pdbx_seq_one_letter_code
_entity_poly.pdbx_strand_id
1 'polypeptide(L)'
;MHAAQKLGRNWIGIDITHLAIGLIEKRLRDAFPDVFFLTHGVPQDLAGAKDMANRGKTDKNYYFEFEKWALSLIAAQPGNLSKKGADKGIDGNMWFGPKHEGRAIVSVKAGENISVQMIRDLRGVIEREKAAVGVFLTLNEPTKPMITEAAGAGQYIMDGFPPVPRIQIVTIDEALKLRDRAVKLPARRDDTFKKAAVEKDTASQWSLNL
;
A
#
# COMPACT_ATOMS: atom_id res chain seq x y z
N MET A 1 0.21 1.97 -22.42
CA MET A 1 1.39 1.62 -21.59
C MET A 1 1.71 0.13 -21.63
N HIS A 2 0.92 -0.78 -21.03
CA HIS A 2 1.25 -2.22 -20.97
C HIS A 2 1.59 -2.86 -22.33
N ALA A 3 0.75 -2.66 -23.35
CA ALA A 3 1.03 -3.16 -24.69
C ALA A 3 2.30 -2.55 -25.31
N ALA A 4 2.54 -1.26 -25.06
CA ALA A 4 3.75 -0.58 -25.53
C ALA A 4 5.01 -1.14 -24.84
N GLN A 5 4.96 -1.34 -23.52
CA GLN A 5 6.03 -1.98 -22.75
C GLN A 5 6.33 -3.40 -23.26
N LYS A 6 5.29 -4.21 -23.47
CA LYS A 6 5.43 -5.58 -24.02
C LYS A 6 6.10 -5.60 -25.39
N LEU A 7 5.90 -4.56 -26.19
CA LEU A 7 6.45 -4.43 -27.54
C LEU A 7 7.78 -3.65 -27.59
N GLY A 8 8.38 -3.33 -26.43
CA GLY A 8 9.64 -2.58 -26.37
C GLY A 8 9.55 -1.14 -26.91
N ARG A 9 8.37 -0.52 -26.86
CA ARG A 9 8.14 0.85 -27.35
C ARG A 9 8.23 1.87 -26.22
N ASN A 10 8.67 3.08 -26.55
CA ASN A 10 8.59 4.22 -25.65
C ASN A 10 7.11 4.60 -25.39
N TRP A 11 6.80 4.99 -24.16
CA TRP A 11 5.46 5.41 -23.77
C TRP A 11 5.49 6.48 -22.69
N ILE A 12 4.42 7.26 -22.62
CA ILE A 12 4.13 8.18 -21.51
C ILE A 12 2.71 7.87 -21.02
N GLY A 13 2.54 7.84 -19.71
CA GLY A 13 1.23 7.78 -19.05
C GLY A 13 0.89 9.13 -18.44
N ILE A 14 -0.36 9.56 -18.57
CA ILE A 14 -0.87 10.77 -17.94
C ILE A 14 -2.18 10.41 -17.26
N ASP A 15 -2.25 10.67 -15.96
CA ASP A 15 -3.44 10.47 -15.15
C ASP A 15 -3.58 11.66 -14.19
N ILE A 16 -4.83 12.00 -13.84
CA ILE A 16 -5.13 13.17 -12.99
C ILE A 16 -4.99 12.83 -11.50
N THR A 17 -5.22 11.56 -11.12
CA THR A 17 -5.32 11.18 -9.70
C THR A 17 -4.16 10.34 -9.24
N HIS A 18 -3.66 10.61 -8.02
CA HIS A 18 -2.63 9.81 -7.36
C HIS A 18 -2.98 8.31 -7.25
N LEU A 19 -4.26 7.99 -7.11
CA LEU A 19 -4.76 6.61 -7.04
C LEU A 19 -4.66 5.89 -8.39
N ALA A 20 -5.04 6.55 -9.49
CA ALA A 20 -4.92 5.99 -10.83
C ALA A 20 -3.45 5.78 -11.21
N ILE A 21 -2.60 6.77 -10.93
CA ILE A 21 -1.15 6.67 -11.12
C ILE A 21 -0.61 5.44 -10.36
N GLY A 22 -0.83 5.37 -9.04
CA GLY A 22 -0.34 4.24 -8.23
C GLY A 22 -0.88 2.87 -8.67
N LEU A 23 -2.14 2.79 -9.12
CA LEU A 23 -2.71 1.57 -9.68
C LEU A 23 -2.00 1.12 -10.96
N ILE A 24 -1.72 2.05 -11.87
CA ILE A 24 -0.99 1.77 -13.10
C ILE A 24 0.46 1.39 -12.81
N GLU A 25 1.13 2.11 -11.91
CA GLU A 25 2.49 1.78 -11.48
C GLU A 25 2.56 0.34 -10.96
N LYS A 26 1.64 -0.02 -10.06
CA LYS A 26 1.56 -1.38 -9.53
C LYS A 26 1.37 -2.40 -10.64
N ARG A 27 0.38 -2.21 -11.51
CA ARG A 27 0.10 -3.15 -12.61
C ARG A 27 1.30 -3.33 -13.53
N LEU A 28 2.01 -2.25 -13.86
CA LEU A 28 3.22 -2.32 -14.67
C LEU A 28 4.32 -3.11 -13.99
N ARG A 29 4.61 -2.85 -12.70
CA ARG A 29 5.64 -3.57 -11.93
C ARG A 29 5.28 -5.04 -11.73
N ASP A 30 4.01 -5.33 -11.47
CA ASP A 30 3.51 -6.71 -11.33
C ASP A 30 3.62 -7.49 -12.66
N ALA A 31 3.37 -6.84 -13.80
CA ALA A 31 3.44 -7.48 -15.12
C ALA A 31 4.86 -7.55 -15.71
N PHE A 32 5.73 -6.62 -15.31
CA PHE A 32 7.07 -6.44 -15.85
C PHE A 32 8.03 -6.11 -14.69
N PRO A 33 8.63 -7.11 -14.02
CA PRO A 33 9.45 -6.90 -12.83
C PRO A 33 10.63 -5.93 -13.03
N ASP A 34 11.21 -5.94 -14.22
CA ASP A 34 12.35 -5.09 -14.59
C ASP A 34 11.93 -3.75 -15.24
N VAL A 35 10.64 -3.39 -15.19
CA VAL A 35 10.19 -2.13 -15.78
C VAL A 35 10.78 -0.94 -15.04
N PHE A 36 11.36 -0.04 -15.83
CA PHE A 36 11.83 1.25 -15.35
C PHE A 36 11.00 2.37 -15.94
N PHE A 37 10.49 3.25 -15.09
CA PHE A 37 9.83 4.49 -15.48
C PHE A 37 9.99 5.52 -14.37
N LEU A 38 9.94 6.79 -14.75
CA LEU A 38 9.91 7.91 -13.82
C LEU A 38 8.48 8.40 -13.68
N THR A 39 8.09 8.73 -12.44
CA THR A 39 6.80 9.35 -12.17
C THR A 39 7.03 10.80 -11.75
N HIS A 40 6.39 11.72 -12.45
CA HIS A 40 6.44 13.15 -12.16
C HIS A 40 5.12 13.61 -11.53
N GLY A 41 5.16 14.68 -10.75
CA GLY A 41 3.97 15.29 -10.15
C GLY A 41 3.44 14.61 -8.88
N VAL A 42 4.10 13.54 -8.41
CA VAL A 42 3.81 12.89 -7.12
C VAL A 42 5.09 12.84 -6.28
N PRO A 43 5.00 12.93 -4.93
CA PRO A 43 6.17 12.86 -4.08
C PRO A 43 6.95 11.57 -4.27
N GLN A 44 8.26 11.72 -4.43
CA GLN A 44 9.21 10.61 -4.60
C GLN A 44 10.05 10.37 -3.32
N ASP A 45 10.02 11.32 -2.38
CA ASP A 45 10.79 11.31 -1.15
C ASP A 45 10.00 11.91 0.02
N LEU A 46 10.60 11.87 1.21
CA LEU A 46 10.00 12.43 2.43
C LEU A 46 9.85 13.96 2.37
N ALA A 47 10.71 14.67 1.65
CA ALA A 47 10.62 16.12 1.52
C ALA A 47 9.37 16.51 0.73
N GLY A 48 9.13 15.88 -0.41
CA GLY A 48 7.92 16.05 -1.21
C GLY A 48 6.66 15.60 -0.45
N ALA A 49 6.75 14.53 0.34
CA ALA A 49 5.64 14.07 1.16
C ALA A 49 5.22 15.10 2.22
N LYS A 50 6.21 15.72 2.88
CA LYS A 50 6.00 16.81 3.84
C LYS A 50 5.43 18.06 3.18
N ASP A 51 5.95 18.45 2.02
CA ASP A 51 5.42 19.57 1.25
C ASP A 51 3.94 19.34 0.87
N MET A 52 3.60 18.17 0.33
CA MET A 52 2.21 17.80 0.02
C MET A 52 1.30 17.85 1.26
N ALA A 53 1.75 17.28 2.39
CA ALA A 53 0.99 17.33 3.64
C ALA A 53 0.76 18.77 4.12
N ASN A 54 1.76 19.64 3.98
CA ASN A 54 1.66 21.04 4.39
C ASN A 54 0.73 21.85 3.48
N ARG A 55 0.79 21.64 2.16
CA ARG A 55 -0.17 22.25 1.22
C ARG A 55 -1.60 21.85 1.53
N GLY A 56 -1.84 20.60 1.93
CA GLY A 56 -3.18 20.14 2.33
C GLY A 56 -3.73 20.87 3.57
N LYS A 57 -2.86 21.38 4.46
CA LYS A 57 -3.27 22.19 5.62
C LYS A 57 -3.64 23.62 5.23
N THR A 58 -2.99 24.18 4.22
CA THR A 58 -3.12 25.60 3.86
C THR A 58 -4.06 25.86 2.69
N ASP A 59 -4.27 24.86 1.82
CA ASP A 59 -5.15 24.96 0.66
C ASP A 59 -6.15 23.79 0.64
N LYS A 60 -7.45 24.14 0.76
CA LYS A 60 -8.57 23.21 0.73
C LYS A 60 -8.63 22.34 -0.53
N ASN A 61 -8.07 22.80 -1.65
CA ASN A 61 -8.04 22.03 -2.89
C ASN A 61 -7.09 20.82 -2.80
N TYR A 62 -6.13 20.86 -1.87
CA TYR A 62 -5.12 19.81 -1.66
C TYR A 62 -5.37 18.98 -0.38
N TYR A 63 -6.41 19.29 0.39
CA TYR A 63 -6.66 18.70 1.71
C TYR A 63 -6.64 17.16 1.72
N PHE A 64 -7.18 16.52 0.69
CA PHE A 64 -7.24 15.06 0.56
C PHE A 64 -6.15 14.46 -0.33
N GLU A 65 -5.27 15.26 -0.92
CA GLU A 65 -4.28 14.75 -1.88
C GLU A 65 -3.20 13.91 -1.20
N PHE A 66 -2.76 14.31 0.00
CA PHE A 66 -1.84 13.50 0.80
C PHE A 66 -2.41 12.12 1.12
N GLU A 67 -3.68 12.06 1.54
CA GLU A 67 -4.34 10.79 1.86
C GLU A 67 -4.43 9.88 0.64
N LYS A 68 -4.94 10.39 -0.49
CA LYS A 68 -5.03 9.62 -1.74
C LYS A 68 -3.68 9.11 -2.21
N TRP A 69 -2.65 9.94 -2.12
CA TRP A 69 -1.29 9.58 -2.47
C TRP A 69 -0.70 8.52 -1.52
N ALA A 70 -0.86 8.71 -0.21
CA ALA A 70 -0.37 7.75 0.78
C ALA A 70 -1.03 6.37 0.59
N LEU A 71 -2.34 6.32 0.34
CA LEU A 71 -3.05 5.07 0.04
C LEU A 71 -2.53 4.40 -1.23
N SER A 72 -2.16 5.18 -2.26
CA SER A 72 -1.67 4.63 -3.51
C SER A 72 -0.30 3.96 -3.37
N LEU A 73 0.57 4.44 -2.46
CA LEU A 73 1.87 3.82 -2.18
C LEU A 73 1.74 2.36 -1.74
N ILE A 74 0.72 2.04 -0.95
CA ILE A 74 0.48 0.69 -0.40
C ILE A 74 -0.59 -0.10 -1.17
N ALA A 75 -1.05 0.45 -2.29
CA ALA A 75 -2.13 -0.09 -3.12
C ALA A 75 -3.44 -0.35 -2.35
N ALA A 76 -3.78 0.56 -1.44
CA ALA A 76 -5.04 0.52 -0.72
C ALA A 76 -6.18 1.15 -1.55
N GLN A 77 -7.38 0.59 -1.43
CA GLN A 77 -8.59 1.13 -2.02
C GLN A 77 -9.15 2.24 -1.11
N PRO A 78 -9.57 3.40 -1.63
CA PRO A 78 -10.17 4.44 -0.80
C PRO A 78 -11.39 3.96 0.01
N GLY A 79 -11.51 4.41 1.25
CA GLY A 79 -12.61 4.05 2.16
C GLY A 79 -13.97 4.56 1.70
N ASN A 80 -13.99 5.68 0.97
CA ASN A 80 -15.20 6.45 0.64
C ASN A 80 -15.88 6.03 -0.68
N LEU A 81 -15.73 4.78 -1.11
CA LEU A 81 -16.34 4.30 -2.37
C LEU A 81 -17.87 4.22 -2.31
N SER A 82 -18.52 4.36 -1.14
CA SER A 82 -19.98 4.34 -1.05
C SER A 82 -20.52 5.06 0.20
N LYS A 83 -21.24 6.17 -0.01
CA LYS A 83 -22.06 6.97 0.93
C LYS A 83 -21.32 8.03 1.78
N LYS A 84 -21.77 9.29 1.61
CA LYS A 84 -21.60 10.38 2.58
C LYS A 84 -22.29 9.97 3.89
N GLY A 85 -21.52 9.47 4.85
CA GLY A 85 -21.92 9.28 6.24
C GLY A 85 -20.89 9.93 7.17
N ALA A 86 -21.12 9.87 8.48
CA ALA A 86 -20.14 10.34 9.46
C ALA A 86 -18.78 9.65 9.25
N ASP A 87 -17.69 10.39 9.51
CA ASP A 87 -16.32 9.87 9.41
C ASP A 87 -16.18 8.61 10.26
N LYS A 88 -15.90 7.48 9.60
CA LYS A 88 -15.73 6.18 10.27
C LYS A 88 -14.30 5.97 10.75
N GLY A 89 -13.38 6.90 10.50
CA GLY A 89 -11.95 6.72 10.73
C GLY A 89 -11.34 5.68 9.81
N ILE A 90 -11.85 5.57 8.58
CA ILE A 90 -11.42 4.60 7.55
C ILE A 90 -11.07 5.38 6.30
N ASP A 91 -9.78 5.55 6.07
CA ASP A 91 -9.26 6.28 4.91
C ASP A 91 -9.08 5.32 3.73
N GLY A 92 -8.72 4.06 4.00
CA GLY A 92 -8.57 3.02 2.99
C GLY A 92 -8.88 1.59 3.46
N ASN A 93 -8.97 0.69 2.48
CA ASN A 93 -9.19 -0.74 2.68
C ASN A 93 -8.20 -1.56 1.83
N MET A 94 -7.81 -2.71 2.36
CA MET A 94 -7.02 -3.70 1.63
C MET A 94 -7.65 -5.07 1.87
N TRP A 95 -7.88 -5.81 0.79
CA TRP A 95 -8.48 -7.13 0.86
C TRP A 95 -7.43 -8.20 0.59
N PHE A 96 -7.41 -9.24 1.43
CA PHE A 96 -6.40 -10.29 1.40
C PHE A 96 -7.03 -11.66 1.72
N GLY A 97 -6.27 -12.73 1.61
CA GLY A 97 -6.79 -14.10 1.67
C GLY A 97 -7.09 -14.68 0.29
N PRO A 98 -7.15 -16.02 0.15
CA PRO A 98 -7.37 -16.71 -1.13
C PRO A 98 -8.63 -16.28 -1.89
N LYS A 99 -9.67 -15.82 -1.18
CA LYS A 99 -10.94 -15.36 -1.72
C LYS A 99 -11.24 -13.89 -1.37
N HIS A 100 -10.21 -13.11 -0.98
CA HIS A 100 -10.36 -11.73 -0.51
C HIS A 100 -11.29 -11.59 0.71
N GLU A 101 -11.33 -12.61 1.57
CA GLU A 101 -12.16 -12.67 2.78
C GLU A 101 -11.59 -11.85 3.94
N GLY A 102 -10.28 -11.62 3.96
CA GLY A 102 -9.60 -10.80 4.95
C GLY A 102 -9.68 -9.33 4.59
N ARG A 103 -10.00 -8.48 5.57
CA ARG A 103 -10.05 -7.02 5.43
C ARG A 103 -9.05 -6.36 6.36
N ALA A 104 -8.18 -5.53 5.78
CA ALA A 104 -7.38 -4.57 6.52
C ALA A 104 -7.93 -3.16 6.30
N ILE A 105 -8.04 -2.38 7.38
CA ILE A 105 -8.45 -0.98 7.35
C ILE A 105 -7.21 -0.10 7.49
N VAL A 106 -7.16 0.99 6.74
CA VAL A 106 -6.06 1.96 6.77
C VAL A 106 -6.57 3.27 7.37
N SER A 107 -5.83 3.82 8.32
CA SER A 107 -5.94 5.23 8.70
C SER A 107 -4.65 5.97 8.40
N VAL A 108 -4.77 7.08 7.68
CA VAL A 108 -3.67 7.93 7.24
C VAL A 108 -3.53 9.12 8.19
N LYS A 109 -2.29 9.44 8.60
CA LYS A 109 -1.98 10.63 9.42
C LYS A 109 -0.83 11.42 8.81
N ALA A 110 -1.18 12.59 8.28
CA ALA A 110 -0.24 13.58 7.71
C ALA A 110 0.34 14.54 8.76
N GLY A 111 -0.35 14.70 9.89
CA GLY A 111 0.02 15.66 10.93
C GLY A 111 1.14 15.17 11.85
N GLU A 112 1.88 16.11 12.44
CA GLU A 112 2.96 15.85 13.40
C GLU A 112 2.43 15.37 14.77
N ASN A 113 1.19 15.73 15.10
CA ASN A 113 0.55 15.38 16.36
C ASN A 113 -0.05 13.96 16.32
N ILE A 114 0.80 12.94 16.11
CA ILE A 114 0.42 11.54 16.28
C ILE A 114 0.56 11.11 17.74
N SER A 115 -0.35 10.26 18.21
CA SER A 115 -0.37 9.84 19.62
C SER A 115 -0.85 8.40 19.78
N VAL A 116 -0.58 7.84 20.96
CA VAL A 116 -1.07 6.50 21.34
C VAL A 116 -2.60 6.39 21.29
N GLN A 117 -3.32 7.50 21.52
CA GLN A 117 -4.78 7.52 21.43
C GLN A 117 -5.26 7.13 20.03
N MET A 118 -4.58 7.59 18.97
CA MET A 118 -4.95 7.26 17.59
C MET A 118 -4.80 5.75 17.29
N ILE A 119 -3.85 5.07 17.95
CA ILE A 119 -3.68 3.62 17.83
C ILE A 119 -4.83 2.88 18.52
N ARG A 120 -5.29 3.36 19.69
CA ARG A 120 -6.46 2.83 20.39
C ARG A 120 -7.75 3.07 19.61
N ASP A 121 -7.88 4.23 19.00
CA ASP A 121 -9.03 4.56 18.16
C ASP A 121 -9.07 3.64 16.94
N LEU A 122 -7.93 3.41 16.27
CA LEU A 122 -7.81 2.45 15.18
C LEU A 122 -8.18 1.03 15.63
N ARG A 123 -7.75 0.61 16.83
CA ARG A 123 -8.18 -0.68 17.41
C ARG A 123 -9.70 -0.76 17.53
N GLY A 124 -10.35 0.27 18.06
CA GLY A 124 -11.81 0.35 18.16
C GLY A 124 -12.50 0.30 16.79
N VAL A 125 -11.91 0.91 15.76
CA VAL A 125 -12.40 0.82 14.37
C VAL A 125 -12.28 -0.63 13.85
N ILE A 126 -11.16 -1.31 14.06
CA ILE A 126 -10.97 -2.71 13.65
C ILE A 126 -12.04 -3.60 14.28
N GLU A 127 -12.27 -3.45 15.59
CA GLU A 127 -13.25 -4.24 16.33
C GLU A 127 -14.68 -3.97 15.85
N ARG A 128 -15.06 -2.68 15.71
CA ARG A 128 -16.38 -2.26 15.25
C ARG A 128 -16.68 -2.73 13.84
N GLU A 129 -15.71 -2.61 12.93
CA GLU A 129 -15.86 -2.96 11.52
C GLU A 129 -15.55 -4.44 11.23
N LYS A 130 -15.21 -5.22 12.27
CA LYS A 130 -14.80 -6.62 12.19
C LYS A 130 -13.66 -6.84 11.19
N ALA A 131 -12.75 -5.88 11.08
CA ALA A 131 -11.55 -6.02 10.27
C ALA A 131 -10.55 -6.95 10.96
N ALA A 132 -9.72 -7.61 10.16
CA ALA A 132 -8.69 -8.52 10.65
C ALA A 132 -7.42 -7.76 11.08
N VAL A 133 -7.06 -6.70 10.34
CA VAL A 133 -5.85 -5.91 10.54
C VAL A 133 -6.18 -4.42 10.44
N GLY A 134 -5.47 -3.58 11.19
CA GLY A 134 -5.43 -2.13 11.01
C GLY A 134 -4.04 -1.65 10.63
N VAL A 135 -3.98 -0.69 9.72
CA VAL A 135 -2.75 -0.07 9.24
C VAL A 135 -2.79 1.41 9.59
N PHE A 136 -1.88 1.83 10.46
CA PHE A 136 -1.65 3.23 10.80
C PHE A 136 -0.55 3.77 9.88
N LEU A 137 -0.93 4.41 8.78
CA LEU A 137 -0.02 4.95 7.78
C LEU A 137 0.31 6.40 8.11
N THR A 138 1.58 6.70 8.43
CA THR A 138 1.95 8.01 8.97
C THR A 138 3.19 8.62 8.35
N LEU A 139 3.19 9.95 8.20
CA LEU A 139 4.35 10.70 7.74
C LEU A 139 5.49 10.77 8.78
N ASN A 140 5.16 10.56 10.06
CA ASN A 140 6.07 10.81 11.17
C ASN A 140 6.46 9.50 11.87
N GLU A 141 7.66 9.49 12.46
CA GLU A 141 8.15 8.34 13.23
C GLU A 141 7.25 8.08 14.44
N PRO A 142 6.81 6.82 14.67
CA PRO A 142 5.99 6.50 15.82
C PRO A 142 6.78 6.57 17.12
N THR A 143 6.09 6.99 18.18
CA THR A 143 6.67 6.98 19.53
C THR A 143 6.70 5.57 20.11
N LYS A 144 7.61 5.30 21.06
CA LYS A 144 7.66 4.00 21.76
C LYS A 144 6.31 3.57 22.35
N PRO A 145 5.52 4.45 23.02
CA PRO A 145 4.18 4.08 23.49
C PRO A 145 3.23 3.63 22.38
N MET A 146 3.30 4.23 21.18
CA MET A 146 2.47 3.80 20.04
C MET A 146 2.84 2.40 19.57
N ILE A 147 4.15 2.11 19.49
CA ILE A 147 4.65 0.78 19.10
C ILE A 147 4.19 -0.27 20.12
N THR A 148 4.32 0.01 21.42
CA THR A 148 3.86 -0.89 22.49
C THR A 148 2.35 -1.11 22.43
N GLU A 149 1.56 -0.06 22.23
CA GLU A 149 0.09 -0.17 22.11
C GLU A 149 -0.32 -1.00 20.88
N ALA A 150 0.32 -0.79 19.73
CA ALA A 150 0.06 -1.57 18.52
C ALA A 150 0.41 -3.05 18.72
N ALA A 151 1.54 -3.34 19.37
CA ALA A 151 1.94 -4.70 19.71
C ALA A 151 0.95 -5.38 20.69
N GLY A 152 0.41 -4.61 21.65
CA GLY A 152 -0.59 -5.07 22.61
C GLY A 152 -1.94 -5.47 21.98
N ALA A 153 -2.20 -5.08 20.73
CA ALA A 153 -3.37 -5.56 19.97
C ALA A 153 -3.24 -7.02 19.51
N GLY A 154 -2.07 -7.63 19.67
CA GLY A 154 -1.82 -9.04 19.36
C GLY A 154 -1.57 -9.30 17.87
N GLN A 155 -1.76 -10.56 17.48
CA GLN A 155 -1.54 -11.02 16.11
C GLN A 155 -2.86 -11.50 15.49
N TYR A 156 -2.97 -11.38 14.17
CA TYR A 156 -3.97 -12.05 13.36
C TYR A 156 -3.37 -13.36 12.80
N ILE A 157 -4.14 -14.44 12.88
CA ILE A 157 -3.74 -15.78 12.45
C ILE A 157 -4.67 -16.20 11.31
N MET A 158 -4.09 -16.73 10.23
CA MET A 158 -4.78 -17.35 9.12
C MET A 158 -4.12 -18.70 8.85
N ASP A 159 -4.93 -19.76 8.76
CA ASP A 159 -4.42 -21.11 8.55
C ASP A 159 -3.56 -21.19 7.28
N GLY A 160 -2.37 -21.78 7.42
CA GLY A 160 -1.42 -21.91 6.32
C GLY A 160 -0.53 -20.69 6.06
N PHE A 161 -0.65 -19.62 6.86
CA PHE A 161 0.19 -18.42 6.73
C PHE A 161 0.84 -18.02 8.08
N PRO A 162 2.00 -17.34 8.05
CA PRO A 162 2.59 -16.77 9.25
C PRO A 162 1.64 -15.77 9.94
N PRO A 163 1.62 -15.70 11.27
CA PRO A 163 0.87 -14.68 11.99
C PRO A 163 1.41 -13.28 11.65
N VAL A 164 0.51 -12.30 11.60
CA VAL A 164 0.86 -10.89 11.33
C VAL A 164 0.35 -9.98 12.44
N PRO A 165 1.00 -8.84 12.73
CA PRO A 165 0.50 -7.91 13.74
C PRO A 165 -0.91 -7.43 13.40
N ARG A 166 -1.80 -7.44 14.41
CA ARG A 166 -3.18 -7.00 14.25
C ARG A 166 -3.27 -5.49 13.98
N ILE A 167 -2.34 -4.72 14.54
CA ILE A 167 -2.11 -3.31 14.19
C ILE A 167 -0.68 -3.17 13.68
N GLN A 168 -0.54 -2.56 12.51
CA GLN A 168 0.73 -2.27 11.88
C GLN A 168 0.89 -0.77 11.73
N ILE A 169 1.98 -0.24 12.27
CA ILE A 169 2.37 1.15 12.00
C ILE A 169 3.30 1.11 10.80
N VAL A 170 2.98 1.89 9.77
CA VAL A 170 3.77 2.00 8.54
C VAL A 170 4.11 3.45 8.32
N THR A 171 5.39 3.76 8.22
CA THR A 171 5.84 5.11 7.90
C THR A 171 5.76 5.36 6.39
N ILE A 172 5.63 6.62 5.98
CA ILE A 172 5.72 7.00 4.56
C ILE A 172 7.10 6.64 3.99
N ASP A 173 8.17 6.70 4.79
CA ASP A 173 9.50 6.27 4.36
C ASP A 173 9.53 4.77 4.00
N GLU A 174 8.95 3.92 4.85
CA GLU A 174 8.81 2.49 4.56
C GLU A 174 7.91 2.24 3.35
N ALA A 175 6.78 2.94 3.22
CA ALA A 175 5.89 2.83 2.07
C ALA A 175 6.57 3.31 0.76
N LEU A 176 7.44 4.32 0.84
CA LEU A 176 8.23 4.78 -0.30
C LEU A 176 9.28 3.75 -0.74
N LYS A 177 9.81 2.94 0.17
CA LYS A 177 10.83 1.92 -0.13
C LYS A 177 10.21 0.59 -0.55
N LEU A 178 9.17 0.15 0.17
CA LEU A 178 8.62 -1.20 0.06
C LEU A 178 7.30 -1.24 -0.74
N ARG A 179 6.68 -0.09 -0.99
CA ARG A 179 5.35 0.02 -1.60
C ARG A 179 4.33 -0.83 -0.84
N ASP A 180 3.54 -1.65 -1.52
CA ASP A 180 2.52 -2.46 -0.89
C ASP A 180 3.08 -3.56 0.01
N ARG A 181 4.37 -3.92 -0.13
CA ARG A 181 5.07 -4.84 0.78
C ARG A 181 5.39 -4.22 2.15
N ALA A 182 5.19 -2.91 2.32
CA ALA A 182 5.28 -2.26 3.63
C ALA A 182 4.23 -2.78 4.61
N VAL A 183 3.10 -3.30 4.10
CA VAL A 183 2.02 -3.88 4.89
C VAL A 183 2.09 -5.39 4.81
N LYS A 184 2.22 -6.06 5.96
CA LYS A 184 2.28 -7.52 6.07
C LYS A 184 0.86 -8.08 6.16
N LEU A 185 0.36 -8.63 5.05
CA LEU A 185 -0.93 -9.31 5.01
C LEU A 185 -0.73 -10.72 4.46
N PRO A 186 -1.36 -11.75 5.05
CA PRO A 186 -1.23 -13.11 4.56
C PRO A 186 -1.89 -13.27 3.20
N ALA A 187 -1.40 -14.23 2.41
CA ALA A 187 -1.94 -14.63 1.11
C ALA A 187 -1.95 -13.49 0.08
N ARG A 188 -1.00 -12.55 0.19
CA ARG A 188 -0.96 -11.37 -0.68
C ARG A 188 0.04 -11.58 -1.82
N ARG A 189 -0.39 -12.23 -2.91
CA ARG A 189 0.33 -12.50 -4.18
C ARG A 189 1.72 -13.17 -4.09
N ASP A 190 2.62 -12.68 -3.23
CA ASP A 190 3.95 -13.21 -2.98
C ASP A 190 3.93 -14.51 -2.16
N ASP A 191 2.93 -14.68 -1.26
CA ASP A 191 2.81 -15.89 -0.44
C ASP A 191 2.20 -17.09 -1.19
N THR A 192 1.55 -16.85 -2.32
CA THR A 192 0.88 -17.91 -3.11
C THR A 192 1.80 -18.64 -4.08
N PHE A 193 3.07 -18.24 -4.19
CA PHE A 193 4.05 -19.05 -4.89
C PHE A 193 4.51 -20.20 -3.99
N LYS A 194 3.75 -21.30 -4.02
CA LYS A 194 4.43 -22.58 -4.24
C LYS A 194 5.40 -22.31 -5.39
N LYS A 195 6.72 -22.31 -5.13
CA LYS A 195 7.75 -22.19 -6.17
C LYS A 195 7.37 -23.15 -7.30
N ALA A 196 6.83 -22.62 -8.38
CA ALA A 196 6.66 -23.38 -9.60
C ALA A 196 8.07 -23.79 -10.05
N ALA A 197 8.21 -25.04 -10.50
CA ALA A 197 9.50 -25.53 -10.98
C ALA A 197 10.04 -24.57 -12.04
N VAL A 198 11.32 -24.23 -11.92
CA VAL A 198 12.03 -23.42 -12.92
C VAL A 198 12.00 -24.21 -14.23
N GLU A 199 11.19 -23.76 -15.20
CA GLU A 199 11.37 -24.18 -16.59
C GLU A 199 12.69 -23.58 -17.06
N LYS A 200 13.69 -24.44 -17.20
CA LYS A 200 14.91 -24.10 -17.93
C LYS A 200 14.54 -23.96 -19.39
N ASP A 201 14.87 -22.81 -19.95
CA ASP A 201 14.79 -22.52 -21.38
C ASP A 201 15.59 -23.57 -22.16
N THR A 202 14.90 -24.49 -22.86
CA THR A 202 15.51 -25.48 -23.76
C THR A 202 15.92 -24.90 -25.11
N ALA A 203 15.87 -23.57 -25.30
CA ALA A 203 16.23 -22.92 -26.57
C ALA A 203 17.74 -22.72 -26.80
N SER A 204 18.62 -23.55 -26.23
CA SER A 204 20.08 -23.51 -26.47
C SER A 204 20.66 -24.83 -26.98
N GLN A 205 19.93 -25.55 -27.84
CA GLN A 205 20.48 -26.71 -28.54
C GLN A 205 19.97 -26.81 -29.98
N TRP A 206 20.37 -25.83 -30.81
CA TRP A 206 20.36 -25.98 -32.27
C TRP A 206 21.71 -25.54 -32.83
N SER A 207 22.76 -26.30 -32.53
CA SER A 207 23.92 -26.41 -33.42
C SER A 207 23.69 -27.60 -34.34
N LEU A 208 23.06 -27.38 -35.50
CA LEU A 208 23.13 -28.34 -36.59
C LEU A 208 24.36 -28.01 -37.42
N ASN A 209 25.28 -28.97 -37.47
CA ASN A 209 26.43 -28.99 -38.37
C ASN A 209 25.97 -28.88 -39.83
N LEU A 210 26.63 -28.01 -40.58
CA LEU A 210 26.84 -28.10 -42.03
C LEU A 210 28.33 -27.83 -42.29
#